data_AF-A0A7C1Z0L9-F1
#
_entry.id   AF-A0A7C1Z0L9-F1
#
_cell.length_a   1.000
_cell.length_b   1.000
_cell.length_c   1.000
_cell.angle_alpha   90.00
_cell.angle_beta   90.00
_cell.angle_gamma   90.00
#
_symmetry.space_group_name_H-M   'P 1'
#
loop_
_entity.id
_entity.type
_entity.pdbx_description
1 polymer ?
#
loop_
_entity_poly.entity_id
_entity_poly.type
_entity_poly.pdbx_seq_one_letter_code
_entity_poly.pdbx_strand_id
1 'polypeptide(L)'
;MWYSIAGGQNHTFTLNGTFNQIDWETAWDSTSVGGVFTIFFFANDTAGNLIQVDIFIQPNKSAEKGISFGMFFLAISLISLISLVGILNKKVLRKQEN
;
A
#
# COMPACT_ATOMS: atom_id res chain seq x y z
N MET A 1 29.76 7.35 -9.95
CA MET A 1 28.53 6.65 -10.34
C MET A 1 27.39 7.14 -9.46
N TRP A 2 26.17 7.18 -9.99
CA TRP A 2 24.96 7.49 -9.24
C TRP A 2 23.82 6.59 -9.72
N TYR A 3 22.71 6.60 -9.00
CA TYR A 3 21.52 5.85 -9.37
C TYR A 3 20.24 6.64 -9.10
N SER A 4 19.14 6.23 -9.71
CA SER A 4 17.79 6.66 -9.33
C SER A 4 16.85 5.47 -9.28
N ILE A 5 15.91 5.49 -8.34
CA ILE A 5 14.92 4.44 -8.15
C ILE A 5 13.58 4.95 -8.69
N ALA A 6 12.95 4.18 -9.56
CA ALA A 6 11.68 4.50 -10.21
C ALA A 6 11.66 5.88 -10.91
N GLY A 7 12.83 6.33 -11.42
CA GLY A 7 12.97 7.64 -12.06
C GLY A 7 12.92 8.83 -11.08
N GLY A 8 13.07 8.58 -9.79
CA GLY A 8 13.12 9.59 -8.73
C GLY A 8 14.45 10.34 -8.67
N GLN A 9 14.84 10.74 -7.46
CA GLN A 9 16.04 11.55 -7.25
C GLN A 9 17.32 10.77 -7.55
N ASN A 10 18.35 11.49 -8.02
CA ASN A 10 19.68 10.91 -8.22
C ASN A 10 20.44 10.85 -6.89
N HIS A 11 20.97 9.67 -6.56
CA HIS A 11 21.80 9.42 -5.39
C HIS A 11 23.20 8.99 -5.81
N THR A 12 24.22 9.63 -5.25
CA THR A 12 25.60 9.15 -5.36
C THR A 12 25.82 7.98 -4.40
N PHE A 13 26.64 7.00 -4.79
CA PHE A 13 26.99 5.90 -3.90
C PHE A 13 27.84 6.41 -2.74
N THR A 14 27.33 6.28 -1.52
CA THR A 14 28.07 6.59 -0.28
C THR A 14 28.75 5.34 0.30
N LEU A 15 28.09 4.19 0.18
CA LEU A 15 28.60 2.88 0.54
C LEU A 15 28.19 1.86 -0.54
N ASN A 16 29.05 0.89 -0.79
CA ASN A 16 28.74 -0.19 -1.74
C ASN A 16 27.55 -1.02 -1.21
N GLY A 17 26.61 -1.33 -2.10
CA GLY A 17 25.49 -2.22 -1.80
C GLY A 17 24.33 -1.60 -1.01
N THR A 18 24.36 -0.30 -0.71
CA THR A 18 23.25 0.39 -0.04
C THR A 18 22.51 1.34 -0.96
N PHE A 19 21.18 1.25 -0.96
CA PHE A 19 20.29 2.22 -1.58
C PHE A 19 19.69 3.17 -0.55
N ASN A 20 19.21 4.34 -1.00
CA ASN A 20 18.43 5.23 -0.19
C ASN A 20 17.13 4.54 0.21
N GLN A 21 16.93 4.41 1.52
CA GLN A 21 15.82 3.63 2.07
C GLN A 21 14.45 4.24 1.74
N ILE A 22 14.34 5.58 1.76
CA ILE A 22 13.07 6.28 1.54
C ILE A 22 12.63 6.09 0.08
N ASP A 23 13.55 6.26 -0.87
CA ASP A 23 13.24 6.08 -2.29
C ASP A 23 12.94 4.61 -2.62
N TRP A 24 13.64 3.68 -1.96
CA TRP A 24 13.34 2.25 -2.06
C TRP A 24 11.92 1.91 -1.57
N GLU A 25 11.55 2.36 -0.38
CA GLU A 25 10.22 2.15 0.21
C GLU A 25 9.13 2.80 -0.64
N THR A 26 9.37 4.02 -1.12
CA THR A 26 8.43 4.73 -1.99
C THR A 26 8.17 3.96 -3.28
N ALA A 27 9.23 3.47 -3.94
CA ALA A 27 9.10 2.66 -5.15
C ALA A 27 8.43 1.31 -4.86
N TRP A 28 8.79 0.65 -3.75
CA TRP A 28 8.16 -0.57 -3.31
C TRP A 28 6.66 -0.35 -3.12
N ASP A 29 6.24 0.58 -2.28
CA ASP A 29 4.85 0.82 -1.90
C ASP A 29 3.97 1.25 -3.08
N SER A 30 4.48 2.11 -3.95
CA SER A 30 3.77 2.57 -5.15
C SER A 30 3.61 1.49 -6.22
N THR A 31 4.43 0.43 -6.20
CA THR A 31 4.33 -0.66 -7.17
C THR A 31 3.17 -1.61 -6.82
N SER A 32 2.27 -1.85 -7.76
CA SER A 32 1.15 -2.77 -7.57
C SER A 32 1.59 -4.24 -7.44
N VAL A 33 0.69 -5.11 -6.97
CA VAL A 33 0.93 -6.57 -6.98
C VAL A 33 1.18 -7.04 -8.42
N GLY A 34 2.32 -7.68 -8.65
CA GLY A 34 2.75 -8.10 -9.99
C GLY A 34 3.37 -6.99 -10.84
N GLY A 35 3.41 -5.75 -10.36
CA GLY A 35 4.05 -4.62 -11.01
C GLY A 35 5.58 -4.66 -10.94
N VAL A 36 6.22 -3.76 -11.69
CA VAL A 36 7.68 -3.65 -11.81
C VAL A 36 8.07 -2.18 -11.71
N PHE A 37 9.19 -1.89 -11.05
CA PHE A 37 9.87 -0.59 -11.13
C PHE A 37 11.32 -0.76 -11.58
N THR A 38 11.91 0.32 -12.09
CA THR A 38 13.29 0.31 -12.64
C THR A 38 14.24 1.04 -11.71
N ILE A 39 15.45 0.52 -11.55
CA ILE A 39 16.59 1.25 -11.00
C ILE A 39 17.52 1.60 -12.16
N PHE A 40 17.83 2.89 -12.29
CA PHE A 40 18.75 3.41 -13.29
C PHE A 40 20.12 3.62 -12.64
N PHE A 41 21.18 3.09 -13.25
CA PHE A 41 22.56 3.29 -12.84
C PHE A 41 23.28 4.12 -13.88
N PHE A 42 24.07 5.09 -13.42
CA PHE A 42 24.76 6.04 -14.27
C PHE A 42 26.24 6.12 -13.91
N ALA A 43 27.08 6.21 -14.94
CA ALA A 43 28.51 6.47 -14.82
C ALA A 43 28.93 7.52 -15.85
N ASN A 44 29.80 8.44 -15.42
CA ASN A 44 30.45 9.41 -16.30
C ASN A 44 31.96 9.29 -16.10
N ASP A 45 32.71 9.23 -17.21
CA ASP A 45 34.17 9.24 -17.20
C ASP A 45 34.74 10.67 -17.27
N THR A 46 36.07 10.79 -17.22
CA THR A 46 36.74 12.10 -17.29
C THR A 46 36.68 12.75 -18.67
N ALA A 47 36.34 11.99 -19.71
CA ALA A 47 36.14 12.49 -21.07
C ALA A 47 34.71 12.96 -21.32
N GLY A 48 33.79 12.77 -20.35
CA GLY A 48 32.39 13.16 -20.45
C GLY A 48 31.47 12.09 -21.04
N ASN A 49 31.96 10.86 -21.23
CA ASN A 49 31.12 9.77 -21.74
C ASN A 49 30.17 9.29 -20.64
N LEU A 50 28.86 9.42 -20.90
CA LEU A 50 27.80 8.96 -20.00
C LEU A 50 27.29 7.57 -20.42
N ILE A 51 27.25 6.63 -19.49
CA ILE A 51 26.62 5.32 -19.65
C ILE A 51 25.48 5.17 -18.65
N GLN A 52 24.37 4.59 -19.10
CA GLN A 52 23.22 4.22 -18.28
C GLN A 52 22.97 2.70 -18.36
N VAL A 53 22.63 2.08 -17.23
CA VAL A 53 22.21 0.67 -17.14
C VAL A 53 20.93 0.58 -16.31
N ASP A 54 19.98 -0.22 -16.78
CA ASP A 54 18.65 -0.33 -16.18
C ASP A 54 18.46 -1.73 -15.57
N ILE A 55 17.93 -1.79 -14.36
CA ILE A 55 17.57 -3.04 -13.69
C ILE A 55 16.08 -3.01 -13.34
N PHE A 56 15.35 -4.04 -13.78
CA PHE A 56 13.93 -4.22 -13.47
C PHE A 56 13.75 -5.00 -12.17
N ILE A 57 12.95 -4.45 -11.25
CA ILE A 57 12.63 -5.06 -9.97
C ILE A 57 11.15 -5.39 -9.93
N GLN A 58 10.82 -6.65 -9.70
CA GLN A 58 9.46 -7.10 -9.42
C GLN A 58 9.33 -7.42 -7.93
N PRO A 59 8.65 -6.58 -7.14
CA PRO A 59 8.36 -6.86 -5.75
C PRO A 59 7.58 -8.16 -5.58
N ASN A 60 8.02 -9.00 -4.64
CA ASN A 60 7.24 -10.15 -4.21
C ASN A 60 6.12 -9.69 -3.26
N LYS A 61 5.09 -9.06 -3.83
CA LYS A 61 3.88 -8.66 -3.10
C LYS A 61 2.81 -9.72 -3.25
N SER A 62 2.17 -10.05 -2.13
CA SER A 62 0.95 -10.86 -2.12
C SER A 62 -0.26 -9.92 -2.03
N ALA A 63 -1.36 -10.29 -2.69
CA ALA A 63 -2.62 -9.57 -2.49
C ALA A 63 -3.00 -9.64 -1.00
N GLU A 64 -3.32 -8.49 -0.41
CA GLU A 64 -3.85 -8.46 0.95
C GLU A 64 -5.14 -9.29 1.00
N LYS A 65 -5.30 -10.08 2.07
CA LYS A 65 -6.52 -10.84 2.29
C LYS A 65 -7.64 -9.85 2.61
N GLY A 66 -8.41 -9.46 1.61
CA GLY A 66 -9.56 -8.58 1.78
C GLY A 66 -10.51 -9.15 2.83
N ILE A 67 -10.88 -8.34 3.82
CA ILE A 67 -11.92 -8.71 4.79
C ILE A 67 -13.25 -8.77 4.02
N SER A 68 -13.97 -9.89 4.12
CA SER A 68 -15.25 -10.04 3.42
C SER A 68 -16.22 -8.97 3.87
N PHE A 69 -16.64 -8.11 2.93
CA PHE A 69 -17.71 -7.13 3.10
C PHE A 69 -18.97 -7.74 3.72
N GLY A 70 -19.24 -9.02 3.43
CA GLY A 70 -20.36 -9.78 3.99
C GLY A 70 -20.37 -9.82 5.52
N MET A 71 -19.22 -9.92 6.19
CA MET A 71 -19.18 -9.91 7.67
C MET A 71 -19.60 -8.56 8.26
N PHE A 72 -19.24 -7.45 7.63
CA PHE A 72 -19.66 -6.12 8.07
C PHE A 72 -21.16 -5.91 7.86
N PHE A 73 -21.71 -6.37 6.73
CA PHE A 73 -23.16 -6.33 6.48
C PHE A 73 -23.93 -7.17 7.48
N LEU A 74 -23.44 -8.37 7.79
CA LEU A 74 -24.03 -9.22 8.81
C LEU A 74 -24.00 -8.55 10.19
N ALA A 75 -22.87 -7.97 10.60
CA ALA A 75 -22.75 -7.28 11.88
C ALA A 75 -23.70 -6.07 11.99
N ILE A 76 -23.76 -5.22 10.96
CA ILE A 76 -24.66 -4.05 10.93
C ILE A 76 -26.12 -4.49 10.93
N SER A 77 -26.47 -5.54 10.17
CA SER A 77 -27.83 -6.08 10.15
C SER A 77 -28.27 -6.63 11.51
N LEU A 78 -27.37 -7.29 12.24
CA LEU A 78 -27.64 -7.83 13.57
C LEU A 78 -27.88 -6.71 14.59
N ILE A 79 -27.01 -5.69 14.57
CA ILE A 79 -27.15 -4.50 15.44
C ILE A 79 -28.47 -3.77 15.17
N SER A 80 -28.85 -3.64 13.90
CA SER A 80 -30.12 -3.04 13.50
C SER A 80 -31.33 -3.82 14.03
N LEU A 81 -31.31 -5.16 13.93
CA LEU A 81 -32.39 -6.03 14.39
C LEU A 81 -32.57 -5.95 15.92
N ILE A 82 -31.47 -6.01 16.68
CA ILE A 82 -31.49 -5.91 18.15
C ILE A 82 -32.07 -4.54 18.58
N SER A 83 -31.66 -3.47 17.91
CA SER A 83 -32.15 -2.12 18.18
C SER A 83 -33.67 -2.01 17.94
N LEU A 84 -34.17 -2.60 16.85
CA LEU A 84 -35.59 -2.60 16.52
C LEU A 84 -36.43 -3.35 17.56
N VAL A 85 -35.97 -4.54 17.99
CA VAL A 85 -36.63 -5.33 19.03
C VAL A 85 -36.69 -4.56 20.35
N GLY A 86 -35.60 -3.90 20.74
CA GLY A 86 -35.57 -3.05 21.95
C GLY A 86 -36.59 -1.91 21.90
N ILE A 87 -36.73 -1.25 20.74
CA ILE A 87 -37.72 -0.19 20.54
C ILE A 87 -39.15 -0.72 20.64
N LEU A 88 -39.44 -1.87 20.01
CA LEU A 88 -40.77 -2.49 20.03
C LEU A 88 -41.18 -2.89 21.45
N ASN A 89 -40.30 -3.54 22.20
CA ASN A 89 -40.58 -3.94 23.58
C ASN A 89 -40.86 -2.72 24.48
N LYS A 90 -40.09 -1.63 24.32
CA LYS A 90 -40.32 -0.37 25.05
C LYS A 90 -41.65 0.30 24.67
N LYS A 91 -42.17 0.10 23.46
CA LYS A 91 -43.49 0.60 23.04
C LYS A 91 -44.63 -0.24 23.62
N VAL A 92 -44.47 -1.56 23.69
CA VAL A 92 -45.48 -2.47 24.24
C VAL A 92 -45.69 -2.23 25.74
N LEU A 93 -44.61 -2.13 26.52
CA LEU A 93 -44.71 -1.88 27.97
C LEU A 93 -45.46 -0.58 28.29
N ARG A 94 -45.15 0.51 27.56
CA ARG A 94 -45.85 1.80 27.71
C ARG A 94 -47.34 1.77 27.33
N LYS A 95 -47.79 0.76 26.59
CA LYS A 95 -49.21 0.57 26.26
C LYS A 95 -49.97 -0.23 27.33
N GLN A 96 -49.27 -1.00 28.16
CA GLN A 96 -49.87 -1.75 29.28
C GLN A 96 -50.02 -0.87 30.55
N GLU A 97 -49.26 0.22 30.64
CA GLU A 97 -49.28 1.18 31.76
C GLU A 97 -50.34 2.30 31.62
N ASN A 98 -51.03 2.39 30.48
CA ASN A 98 -52.12 3.35 30.19
C ASN A 98 -53.43 2.61 30.02
#